data_AF-A0A0E3ZB82-F1
#
_entry.id   AF-A0A0E3ZB82-F1
#
_cell.length_a   1.000
_cell.length_b   1.000
_cell.length_c   1.000
_cell.angle_alpha   90.00
_cell.angle_beta   90.00
_cell.angle_gamma   90.00
#
_symmetry.space_group_name_H-M   'P 1'
#
loop_
_entity.id
_entity.type
_entity.pdbx_description
1 polymer ?
#
loop_
_entity_poly.entity_id
_entity_poly.type
_entity_poly.pdbx_seq_one_letter_code
_entity_poly.pdbx_strand_id
1 'polypeptide(L)'
;MISRIIVMALLAGLASILANQSIAVFNDGLRPLIPEYLEKRMDRKSLLATSFALSFGLVIGFGIPFSIGKSVILIHSILLGTDIIGTMCPDNKKGMAISGIIGALYGIGLVLGLKVIVDVFAKLPVNFLPNLTSIGSPIIVAFAIFPVLVVGYQYGVKKGAFSLIIVLIIRQLISLFGKFTFGEAKIALNADGIALFAGIVIMLIFAVMDKTEVTNSNEQLIGIFSERVARVKKNILILSIMGGLVAAAVSLNMLAGDPISLNLMQEGKLSDAGIVALARTIGFIPLVATTAITTGVYGPAGLTFVFVIGIFVRNPIIAFVLGAIVLAIEILLLEQIAKLLDKFPGVKACGDQIRTSMTKVLEVAILVGAMIACNDMAGKNGLGFLFVIGVYLLNRAAKKPLVDMAVGPIATIGFGIILNILFLLKLFVPVVAK
;
A
#
# COMPACT_ATOMS: atom_id res chain seq x y z
N MET A 1 18.92 17.18 0.75
CA MET A 1 17.58 17.56 0.22
C MET A 1 17.49 17.39 -1.31
N ILE A 2 18.49 17.85 -2.07
CA ILE A 2 18.52 17.72 -3.55
C ILE A 2 18.50 16.26 -4.01
N SER A 3 19.36 15.39 -3.44
CA SER A 3 19.38 13.95 -3.77
C SER A 3 18.03 13.26 -3.57
N ARG A 4 17.31 13.62 -2.50
CA ARG A 4 15.97 13.14 -2.19
C ARG A 4 14.95 13.52 -3.26
N ILE A 5 14.95 14.78 -3.69
CA ILE A 5 14.05 15.27 -4.73
C ILE A 5 14.33 14.58 -6.06
N ILE A 6 15.61 14.42 -6.42
CA ILE A 6 16.02 13.74 -7.66
C ILE A 6 15.53 12.29 -7.67
N VAL A 7 15.78 11.52 -6.61
CA VAL A 7 15.36 10.11 -6.55
C VAL A 7 13.84 9.99 -6.68
N MET A 8 13.07 10.85 -6.02
CA MET A 8 11.61 10.82 -6.11
C MET A 8 11.08 11.26 -7.48
N ALA A 9 11.72 12.25 -8.10
CA ALA A 9 11.39 12.67 -9.46
C ALA A 9 11.64 11.55 -10.46
N LEU A 10 12.78 10.87 -10.37
CA LEU A 10 13.12 9.73 -11.22
C LEU A 10 12.16 8.56 -11.00
N LEU A 11 11.85 8.23 -9.74
CA LEU A 11 10.93 7.16 -9.38
C LEU A 11 9.53 7.42 -9.94
N ALA A 12 8.98 8.63 -9.71
CA ALA A 12 7.64 8.97 -10.15
C ALA A 12 7.56 9.14 -11.67
N GLY A 13 8.58 9.72 -12.30
CA GLY A 13 8.67 9.83 -13.76
C GLY A 13 8.73 8.45 -14.42
N LEU A 14 9.59 7.56 -13.93
CA LEU A 14 9.72 6.21 -14.48
C LEU A 14 8.43 5.39 -14.25
N ALA A 15 7.83 5.46 -13.06
CA ALA A 15 6.56 4.79 -12.80
C ALA A 15 5.46 5.25 -13.76
N SER A 16 5.40 6.55 -14.06
CA SER A 16 4.41 7.10 -15.00
C SER A 16 4.68 6.67 -16.45
N ILE A 17 5.95 6.51 -16.85
CA ILE A 17 6.32 5.94 -18.15
C ILE A 17 5.88 4.48 -18.23
N LEU A 18 6.17 3.68 -17.19
CA LEU A 18 5.79 2.27 -17.14
C LEU A 18 4.27 2.07 -17.20
N ALA A 19 3.51 2.94 -16.51
CA ALA A 19 2.06 2.94 -16.55
C ALA A 19 1.52 3.39 -17.92
N ASN A 20 2.14 4.42 -18.53
CA ASN A 20 1.76 4.89 -19.87
C ASN A 20 1.92 3.78 -20.91
N GLN A 21 3.02 3.03 -20.85
CA GLN A 21 3.34 1.94 -21.77
C GLN A 21 2.66 0.61 -21.42
N SER A 22 1.82 0.57 -20.36
CA SER A 22 1.18 -0.67 -19.91
C SER A 22 2.18 -1.80 -19.62
N ILE A 23 3.37 -1.44 -19.11
CA ILE A 23 4.42 -2.38 -18.71
C ILE A 23 4.25 -2.75 -17.23
N ALA A 24 4.03 -1.73 -16.39
CA ALA A 24 3.74 -1.91 -14.99
C ALA A 24 2.78 -0.85 -14.48
N VAL A 25 1.84 -1.26 -13.63
CA VAL A 25 0.95 -0.36 -12.88
C VAL A 25 0.89 -0.83 -11.43
N PHE A 26 0.82 0.11 -10.50
CA PHE A 26 0.84 -0.21 -9.08
C PHE A 26 -0.51 -0.64 -8.56
N ASN A 27 -1.60 -0.07 -9.07
CA ASN A 27 -2.94 -0.42 -8.65
C ASN A 27 -3.31 -1.86 -9.06
N ASP A 28 -3.49 -2.73 -8.07
CA ASP A 28 -3.88 -4.13 -8.26
C ASP A 28 -5.20 -4.30 -8.98
N GLY A 29 -6.16 -3.38 -8.79
CA GLY A 29 -7.44 -3.42 -9.48
C GLY A 29 -7.33 -3.00 -10.95
N LEU A 30 -6.30 -2.23 -11.31
CA LEU A 30 -6.07 -1.78 -12.67
C LEU A 30 -5.36 -2.86 -13.51
N ARG A 31 -4.45 -3.63 -12.92
CA ARG A 31 -3.66 -4.66 -13.63
C ARG A 31 -4.51 -5.62 -14.46
N PRO A 32 -5.61 -6.22 -13.95
CA PRO A 32 -6.49 -7.10 -14.72
C PRO A 32 -7.17 -6.45 -15.93
N LEU A 33 -7.27 -5.12 -15.96
CA LEU A 33 -7.93 -4.36 -17.02
C LEU A 33 -6.97 -3.91 -18.12
N ILE A 34 -5.67 -3.94 -17.87
CA ILE A 34 -4.67 -3.56 -18.88
C ILE A 34 -4.70 -4.50 -20.10
N PRO A 35 -4.86 -5.84 -19.98
CA PRO A 35 -5.06 -6.72 -21.13
C PRO A 35 -6.22 -6.29 -22.04
N GLU A 36 -7.35 -5.85 -21.46
CA GLU A 36 -8.51 -5.36 -22.21
C GLU A 36 -8.14 -4.16 -23.09
N TYR A 37 -7.32 -3.25 -22.57
CA TYR A 37 -6.79 -2.12 -23.34
C TYR A 37 -5.83 -2.58 -24.46
N LEU A 38 -4.90 -3.47 -24.13
CA LEU A 38 -3.88 -3.96 -25.06
C LEU A 38 -4.47 -4.76 -26.23
N GLU A 39 -5.55 -5.49 -25.96
CA GLU A 39 -6.31 -6.28 -26.93
C GLU A 39 -7.40 -5.44 -27.62
N LYS A 40 -7.40 -4.12 -27.41
CA LYS A 40 -8.31 -3.14 -28.01
C LYS A 40 -9.80 -3.38 -27.69
N ARG A 41 -10.11 -4.08 -26.61
CA ARG A 41 -11.47 -4.22 -26.06
C ARG A 41 -11.88 -3.01 -25.21
N MET A 42 -10.90 -2.25 -24.71
CA MET A 42 -11.11 -1.01 -23.96
C MET A 42 -10.31 0.12 -24.60
N ASP A 43 -10.88 1.32 -24.68
CA ASP A 43 -10.18 2.51 -25.17
C ASP A 43 -9.43 3.23 -24.04
N ARG A 44 -8.51 4.14 -24.42
CA ARG A 44 -7.66 4.86 -23.47
C ARG A 44 -8.45 5.72 -22.48
N LYS A 45 -9.58 6.32 -22.91
CA LYS A 45 -10.39 7.18 -22.02
C LYS A 45 -11.07 6.35 -20.94
N SER A 46 -11.59 5.18 -21.29
CA SER A 46 -12.15 4.24 -20.31
C SER A 46 -11.10 3.71 -19.35
N LEU A 47 -9.89 3.42 -19.85
CA LEU A 47 -8.76 3.04 -18.99
C LEU A 47 -8.40 4.16 -17.99
N LEU A 48 -8.32 5.41 -18.46
CA LEU A 48 -8.08 6.58 -17.59
C LEU A 48 -9.19 6.75 -16.56
N ALA A 49 -10.46 6.70 -16.98
CA ALA A 49 -11.59 6.85 -16.06
C ALA A 49 -11.56 5.79 -14.95
N THR A 50 -11.23 4.55 -15.31
CA THR A 50 -11.12 3.45 -14.35
C THR A 50 -9.90 3.60 -13.45
N SER A 51 -8.73 3.96 -14.02
CA SER A 51 -7.52 4.24 -13.26
C SER A 51 -7.73 5.36 -12.25
N PHE A 52 -8.40 6.44 -12.66
CA PHE A 52 -8.76 7.55 -11.78
C PHE A 52 -9.70 7.09 -10.67
N ALA A 53 -10.78 6.37 -10.99
CA ALA A 53 -11.74 5.89 -10.00
C ALA A 53 -11.09 4.97 -8.95
N LEU A 54 -10.23 4.04 -9.37
CA LEU A 54 -9.56 3.08 -8.49
C LEU A 54 -8.43 3.70 -7.66
N SER A 55 -7.73 4.70 -8.20
CA SER A 55 -6.50 5.23 -7.61
C SER A 55 -6.70 6.53 -6.84
N PHE A 56 -7.58 7.43 -7.30
CA PHE A 56 -7.72 8.77 -6.73
C PHE A 56 -8.16 8.73 -5.26
N GLY A 57 -9.18 7.92 -4.96
CA GLY A 57 -9.67 7.75 -3.58
C GLY A 57 -8.58 7.21 -2.65
N LEU A 58 -7.74 6.29 -3.13
CA LEU A 58 -6.62 5.75 -2.36
C LEU A 58 -5.47 6.76 -2.19
N VAL A 59 -5.20 7.62 -3.18
CA VAL A 59 -4.17 8.68 -3.04
C VAL A 59 -4.59 9.71 -1.99
N ILE A 60 -5.78 10.27 -2.13
CA ILE A 60 -6.29 11.34 -1.25
C ILE A 60 -6.70 10.78 0.12
N GLY A 61 -7.24 9.58 0.13
CA GLY A 61 -7.80 8.93 1.29
C GLY A 61 -6.81 8.12 2.12
N PHE A 62 -5.78 7.56 1.51
CA PHE A 62 -4.89 6.63 2.20
C PHE A 62 -3.41 7.05 2.06
N GLY A 63 -2.93 7.32 0.86
CA GLY A 63 -1.55 7.73 0.61
C GLY A 63 -1.16 9.00 1.37
N ILE A 64 -1.73 10.13 0.93
CA ILE A 64 -1.36 11.45 1.42
C ILE A 64 -1.61 11.60 2.93
N PRO A 65 -2.79 11.21 3.48
CA PRO A 65 -3.04 11.37 4.91
C PRO A 65 -2.06 10.61 5.79
N PHE A 66 -1.61 9.42 5.37
CA PHE A 66 -0.59 8.64 6.10
C PHE A 66 0.82 9.20 5.96
N SER A 67 1.03 10.12 5.02
CA SER A 67 2.30 10.77 4.74
C SER A 67 2.38 12.18 5.35
N ILE A 68 1.25 12.80 5.68
CA ILE A 68 1.20 14.12 6.33
C ILE A 68 1.75 14.04 7.75
N GLY A 69 2.53 15.04 8.15
CA GLY A 69 3.14 15.13 9.49
C GLY A 69 4.30 14.17 9.71
N LYS A 70 4.78 13.52 8.65
CA LYS A 70 5.70 12.39 8.70
C LYS A 70 6.86 12.58 7.74
N SER A 71 8.03 12.05 8.11
CA SER A 71 9.25 12.14 7.28
C SER A 71 9.29 11.13 6.13
N VAL A 72 8.44 10.10 6.21
CA VAL A 72 8.34 8.99 5.25
C VAL A 72 7.00 9.05 4.54
N ILE A 73 7.02 9.01 3.21
CA ILE A 73 5.83 9.03 2.35
C ILE A 73 5.38 7.58 2.10
N LEU A 74 4.09 7.34 2.18
CA LEU A 74 3.52 6.04 1.81
C LEU A 74 3.58 5.89 0.28
N ILE A 75 4.06 4.74 -0.21
CA ILE A 75 4.24 4.50 -1.66
C ILE A 75 2.96 4.72 -2.48
N HIS A 76 1.80 4.44 -1.88
CA HIS A 76 0.47 4.64 -2.46
C HIS A 76 0.23 6.10 -2.88
N SER A 77 0.82 7.09 -2.20
CA SER A 77 0.72 8.50 -2.58
C SER A 77 1.31 8.75 -3.97
N ILE A 78 2.38 8.03 -4.31
CA ILE A 78 3.16 8.29 -5.52
C ILE A 78 2.70 7.38 -6.64
N LEU A 79 2.78 6.06 -6.42
CA LEU A 79 2.61 5.12 -7.52
C LEU A 79 1.18 5.08 -8.07
N LEU A 80 0.17 5.23 -7.22
CA LEU A 80 -1.22 5.35 -7.66
C LEU A 80 -1.46 6.65 -8.43
N GLY A 81 -0.83 7.76 -8.02
CA GLY A 81 -0.87 9.02 -8.77
C GLY A 81 -0.21 8.88 -10.14
N THR A 82 0.92 8.18 -10.22
CA THR A 82 1.62 7.94 -11.48
C THR A 82 0.89 6.99 -12.41
N ASP A 83 0.09 6.06 -11.89
CA ASP A 83 -0.82 5.23 -12.70
C ASP A 83 -1.88 6.09 -13.40
N ILE A 84 -2.46 7.07 -12.70
CA ILE A 84 -3.40 8.05 -13.29
C ILE A 84 -2.69 8.88 -14.36
N ILE A 85 -1.53 9.47 -14.02
CA ILE A 85 -0.77 10.32 -14.96
C ILE A 85 -0.35 9.52 -16.21
N GLY A 86 0.12 8.28 -16.01
CA GLY A 86 0.56 7.41 -17.09
C GLY A 86 -0.59 7.07 -18.03
N THR A 87 -1.74 6.64 -17.48
CA THR A 87 -2.95 6.34 -18.26
C THR A 87 -3.60 7.56 -18.89
N MET A 88 -3.37 8.77 -18.37
CA MET A 88 -3.87 10.02 -18.96
C MET A 88 -3.16 10.40 -20.26
N CYS A 89 -1.85 10.14 -20.35
CA CYS A 89 -1.04 10.57 -21.48
C CYS A 89 -1.27 9.71 -22.74
N PRO A 90 -1.15 10.25 -23.97
CA PRO A 90 -1.30 9.47 -25.21
C PRO A 90 -0.29 8.33 -25.36
N ASP A 91 -0.64 7.33 -26.18
CA ASP A 91 0.16 6.11 -26.39
C ASP A 91 1.21 6.25 -27.49
N ASN A 92 1.91 7.38 -27.51
CA ASN A 92 2.96 7.67 -28.49
C ASN A 92 4.25 8.13 -27.81
N LYS A 93 5.36 8.19 -28.55
CA LYS A 93 6.67 8.61 -28.00
C LYS A 93 6.62 9.97 -27.29
N LYS A 94 5.78 10.90 -27.78
CA LYS A 94 5.58 12.21 -27.15
C LYS A 94 4.80 12.07 -25.83
N GLY A 95 3.75 11.26 -25.80
CA GLY A 95 2.95 10.98 -24.61
C GLY A 95 3.73 10.26 -23.52
N MET A 96 4.63 9.35 -23.90
CA MET A 96 5.60 8.72 -22.99
C MET A 96 6.53 9.76 -22.35
N ALA A 97 7.07 10.69 -23.15
CA ALA A 97 7.92 11.76 -22.61
C ALA A 97 7.12 12.70 -21.68
N ILE A 98 5.90 13.06 -22.07
CA ILE A 98 4.99 13.90 -21.28
C ILE A 98 4.64 13.20 -19.96
N SER A 99 4.32 11.91 -19.98
CA SER A 99 4.01 11.17 -18.74
C SER A 99 5.21 11.13 -17.80
N GLY A 100 6.41 10.93 -18.33
CA GLY A 100 7.65 11.01 -17.55
C GLY A 100 7.85 12.37 -16.89
N ILE A 101 7.66 13.47 -17.63
CA ILE A 101 7.82 14.83 -17.11
C ILE A 101 6.76 15.15 -16.05
N ILE A 102 5.48 14.89 -16.33
CA ILE A 102 4.39 15.15 -15.38
C ILE A 102 4.55 14.26 -14.14
N GLY A 103 4.92 12.99 -14.32
CA GLY A 103 5.22 12.06 -13.24
C GLY A 103 6.38 12.56 -12.35
N ALA A 104 7.47 13.04 -12.96
CA ALA A 104 8.59 13.61 -12.22
C ALA A 104 8.18 14.87 -11.44
N LEU A 105 7.44 15.79 -12.08
CA LEU A 105 6.90 16.98 -11.42
C LEU A 105 5.96 16.62 -10.27
N TYR A 106 5.15 15.57 -10.42
CA TYR A 106 4.29 15.06 -9.36
C TYR A 106 5.10 14.53 -8.16
N GLY A 107 6.16 13.76 -8.41
CA GLY A 107 7.06 13.29 -7.35
C GLY A 107 7.73 14.44 -6.59
N ILE A 108 8.21 15.46 -7.31
CA ILE A 108 8.77 16.69 -6.71
C ILE A 108 7.69 17.43 -5.90
N GLY A 109 6.51 17.59 -6.50
CA GLY A 109 5.36 18.27 -5.91
C GLY A 109 4.88 17.60 -4.62
N LEU A 110 4.93 16.26 -4.52
CA LEU A 110 4.61 15.57 -3.29
C LEU A 110 5.64 15.85 -2.20
N VAL A 111 6.94 15.74 -2.50
CA VAL A 111 7.99 15.99 -1.49
C VAL A 111 7.96 17.42 -0.97
N LEU A 112 7.80 18.40 -1.85
CA LEU A 112 7.77 19.82 -1.48
C LEU A 112 6.40 20.22 -0.91
N GLY A 113 5.32 19.78 -1.55
CA GLY A 113 3.95 20.13 -1.21
C GLY A 113 3.50 19.58 0.14
N LEU A 114 3.87 18.35 0.50
CA LEU A 114 3.55 17.82 1.83
C LEU A 114 4.19 18.66 2.94
N LYS A 115 5.40 19.17 2.72
CA LYS A 115 6.06 20.07 3.69
C LYS A 115 5.29 21.39 3.82
N VAL A 116 4.88 22.00 2.70
CA VAL A 116 4.09 23.23 2.71
C VAL A 116 2.76 23.04 3.42
N ILE A 117 2.05 21.92 3.16
CA ILE A 117 0.77 21.61 3.83
C ILE A 117 0.97 21.49 5.35
N VAL A 118 2.02 20.79 5.79
CA VAL A 118 2.37 20.67 7.21
C VAL A 118 2.67 22.04 7.82
N ASP A 119 3.47 22.87 7.15
CA ASP A 119 3.83 24.21 7.64
C ASP A 119 2.61 25.15 7.74
N VAL A 120 1.65 25.03 6.80
CA VAL A 120 0.38 25.78 6.84
C VAL A 120 -0.50 25.29 7.98
N PHE A 121 -0.67 23.98 8.14
CA PHE A 121 -1.49 23.41 9.21
C PHE A 121 -0.91 23.67 10.60
N ALA A 122 0.42 23.74 10.73
CA ALA A 122 1.08 24.11 11.98
C ALA A 122 0.83 25.57 12.39
N LYS A 123 0.47 26.46 11.45
CA LYS A 123 0.12 27.87 11.74
C LYS A 123 -1.35 28.06 12.13
N LEU A 124 -2.18 27.04 11.98
CA LEU A 124 -3.60 27.13 12.33
C LEU A 124 -3.77 27.21 13.86
N PRO A 125 -4.73 28.00 14.38
CA PRO A 125 -4.96 28.16 15.82
C PRO A 125 -5.19 26.84 16.56
N VAL A 126 -5.85 25.88 15.91
CA VAL A 126 -6.04 24.51 16.40
C VAL A 126 -5.16 23.60 15.56
N ASN A 127 -4.03 23.19 16.13
CA ASN A 127 -3.13 22.23 15.49
C ASN A 127 -3.68 20.81 15.62
N PHE A 128 -4.26 20.31 14.54
CA PHE A 128 -4.82 18.96 14.48
C PHE A 128 -3.85 17.92 13.86
N LEU A 129 -2.65 18.33 13.44
CA LEU A 129 -1.64 17.41 12.90
C LEU A 129 -1.28 16.25 13.83
N PRO A 130 -1.10 16.44 15.16
CA PRO A 130 -0.80 15.34 16.07
C PRO A 130 -1.91 14.27 16.11
N ASN A 131 -3.16 14.68 15.88
CA ASN A 131 -4.29 13.76 15.89
C ASN A 131 -4.48 13.06 14.53
N LEU A 132 -3.94 13.61 13.43
CA LEU A 132 -3.95 12.91 12.12
C LEU A 132 -3.14 11.61 12.15
N THR A 133 -2.07 11.56 12.95
CA THR A 133 -1.29 10.33 13.08
C THR A 133 -2.07 9.21 13.76
N SER A 134 -3.06 9.54 14.61
CA SER A 134 -3.91 8.57 15.30
C SER A 134 -4.85 7.81 14.38
N ILE A 135 -5.10 8.29 13.15
CA ILE A 135 -5.84 7.55 12.11
C ILE A 135 -5.15 6.21 11.81
N GLY A 136 -3.81 6.20 11.87
CA GLY A 136 -3.02 5.01 11.56
C GLY A 136 -2.98 3.95 12.64
N SER A 137 -3.27 4.29 13.90
CA SER A 137 -3.08 3.38 15.03
C SER A 137 -3.93 2.10 14.91
N PRO A 138 -5.23 2.16 14.57
CA PRO A 138 -6.03 0.94 14.39
C PRO A 138 -5.55 0.10 13.21
N ILE A 139 -4.96 0.71 12.17
CA ILE A 139 -4.44 -0.03 11.02
C ILE A 139 -3.27 -0.92 11.44
N ILE A 140 -2.34 -0.39 12.23
CA ILE A 140 -1.15 -1.15 12.64
C ILE A 140 -1.54 -2.49 13.26
N VAL A 141 -2.55 -2.47 14.12
CA VAL A 141 -3.03 -3.65 14.83
C VAL A 141 -3.94 -4.51 13.95
N ALA A 142 -4.92 -3.90 13.28
CA ALA A 142 -5.94 -4.63 12.54
C ALA A 142 -5.39 -5.29 11.26
N PHE A 143 -4.30 -4.78 10.70
CA PHE A 143 -3.72 -5.32 9.47
C PHE A 143 -3.28 -6.78 9.64
N ALA A 144 -2.89 -7.23 10.84
CA ALA A 144 -2.60 -8.64 11.11
C ALA A 144 -3.79 -9.59 10.86
N ILE A 145 -5.01 -9.06 10.72
CA ILE A 145 -6.24 -9.83 10.49
C ILE A 145 -6.46 -10.13 9.00
N PHE A 146 -5.82 -9.43 8.05
CA PHE A 146 -6.10 -9.67 6.63
C PHE A 146 -5.83 -11.13 6.18
N PRO A 147 -4.75 -11.83 6.60
CA PRO A 147 -4.54 -13.22 6.23
C PRO A 147 -5.60 -14.15 6.83
N VAL A 148 -6.09 -13.81 8.02
CA VAL A 148 -7.18 -14.53 8.70
C VAL A 148 -8.49 -14.39 7.93
N LEU A 149 -8.78 -13.20 7.40
CA LEU A 149 -9.94 -13.00 6.52
C LEU A 149 -9.80 -13.72 5.19
N VAL A 150 -8.60 -13.81 4.63
CA VAL A 150 -8.35 -14.66 3.44
C VAL A 150 -8.74 -16.10 3.74
N VAL A 151 -8.30 -16.66 4.87
CA VAL A 151 -8.70 -18.01 5.30
C VAL A 151 -10.21 -18.10 5.51
N GLY A 152 -10.84 -17.07 6.09
CA GLY A 152 -12.28 -17.01 6.31
C GLY A 152 -13.10 -17.00 5.01
N TYR A 153 -12.70 -16.21 4.01
CA TYR A 153 -13.36 -16.13 2.72
C TYR A 153 -13.10 -17.36 1.85
N GLN A 154 -11.88 -17.89 1.85
CA GLN A 154 -11.50 -19.02 1.01
C GLN A 154 -11.93 -20.36 1.59
N TYR A 155 -11.81 -20.55 2.90
CA TYR A 155 -11.99 -21.85 3.57
C TYR A 155 -13.13 -21.87 4.59
N GLY A 156 -13.90 -20.78 4.69
CA GLY A 156 -15.07 -20.66 5.53
C GLY A 156 -14.80 -20.09 6.93
N VAL A 157 -15.86 -19.57 7.53
CA VAL A 157 -15.83 -18.80 8.78
C VAL A 157 -15.21 -19.57 9.95
N LYS A 158 -15.41 -20.89 10.05
CA LYS A 158 -14.85 -21.71 11.15
C LYS A 158 -13.33 -21.72 11.15
N LYS A 159 -12.70 -21.92 9.99
CA LYS A 159 -11.23 -21.90 9.83
C LYS A 159 -10.68 -20.48 10.00
N GLY A 160 -11.42 -19.48 9.52
CA GLY A 160 -11.11 -18.07 9.80
C GLY A 160 -11.12 -17.74 11.30
N ALA A 161 -12.16 -18.15 12.03
CA ALA A 161 -12.27 -17.92 13.47
C ALA A 161 -11.15 -18.61 14.25
N PHE A 162 -10.82 -19.86 13.90
CA PHE A 162 -9.68 -20.57 14.49
C PHE A 162 -8.36 -19.83 14.26
N SER A 163 -8.12 -19.37 13.03
CA SER A 163 -6.93 -18.59 12.68
C SER A 163 -6.89 -17.26 13.44
N LEU A 164 -8.04 -16.60 13.64
CA LEU A 164 -8.13 -15.36 14.42
C LEU A 164 -7.72 -15.59 15.87
N ILE A 165 -8.23 -16.65 16.50
CA ILE A 165 -7.90 -16.99 17.89
C ILE A 165 -6.39 -17.18 18.05
N ILE A 166 -5.76 -17.93 17.14
CA ILE A 166 -4.31 -18.15 17.18
C ILE A 166 -3.55 -16.82 17.05
N VAL A 167 -3.89 -15.98 16.06
CA VAL A 167 -3.23 -14.69 15.84
C VAL A 167 -3.39 -13.78 17.06
N LEU A 168 -4.57 -13.74 17.68
CA LEU A 168 -4.82 -12.95 18.90
C LEU A 168 -3.98 -13.47 20.08
N ILE A 169 -3.91 -14.78 20.30
CA ILE A 169 -3.09 -15.39 21.36
C ILE A 169 -1.62 -15.07 21.14
N ILE A 170 -1.10 -15.27 19.93
CA ILE A 170 0.31 -14.97 19.59
C ILE A 170 0.60 -13.49 19.85
N ARG A 171 -0.26 -12.59 19.37
CA ARG A 171 -0.12 -11.15 19.62
C ARG A 171 -0.05 -10.84 21.11
N GLN A 172 -0.96 -11.41 21.90
CA GLN A 172 -1.02 -11.17 23.34
C GLN A 172 0.22 -11.73 24.06
N LEU A 173 0.67 -12.93 23.72
CA LEU A 173 1.87 -13.54 24.27
C LEU A 173 3.12 -12.69 23.98
N ILE A 174 3.30 -12.21 22.75
CA ILE A 174 4.44 -11.34 22.40
C ILE A 174 4.32 -9.98 23.10
N SER A 175 3.12 -9.44 23.28
CA SER A 175 2.96 -8.17 24.00
C SER A 175 3.39 -8.25 25.47
N LEU A 176 3.21 -9.41 26.10
CA LEU A 176 3.55 -9.66 27.50
C LEU A 176 5.01 -10.10 27.67
N PHE A 177 5.45 -11.07 26.86
CA PHE A 177 6.73 -11.75 27.02
C PHE A 177 7.78 -11.31 26.01
N GLY A 178 7.43 -10.61 24.93
CA GLY A 178 8.34 -10.23 23.84
C GLY A 178 9.37 -9.15 24.19
N LYS A 179 9.54 -8.82 25.48
CA LYS A 179 10.57 -7.91 25.98
C LYS A 179 11.62 -8.73 26.69
N PHE A 180 12.70 -9.05 25.99
CA PHE A 180 13.82 -9.81 26.55
C PHE A 180 15.05 -8.90 26.67
N THR A 181 15.78 -9.05 27.77
CA THR A 181 17.10 -8.45 27.94
C THR A 181 18.14 -9.53 27.67
N PHE A 182 18.95 -9.32 26.63
CA PHE A 182 20.08 -10.21 26.32
C PHE A 182 21.37 -9.40 26.53
N GLY A 183 21.99 -9.55 27.70
CA GLY A 183 23.10 -8.68 28.12
C GLY A 183 22.65 -7.21 28.24
N GLU A 184 23.39 -6.28 27.64
CA GLU A 184 23.05 -4.85 27.59
C GLU A 184 21.98 -4.50 26.53
N ALA A 185 21.63 -5.44 25.63
CA ALA A 185 20.66 -5.19 24.57
C ALA A 185 19.21 -5.49 25.04
N LYS A 186 18.40 -4.43 25.14
CA LYS A 186 16.93 -4.55 25.30
C LYS A 186 16.31 -4.84 23.94
N ILE A 187 15.89 -6.09 23.72
CA ILE A 187 15.19 -6.51 22.50
C ILE A 187 13.69 -6.51 22.80
N ALA A 188 12.95 -5.63 22.13
CA ALA A 188 11.49 -5.59 22.19
C ALA A 188 10.94 -6.04 20.84
N LEU A 189 10.31 -7.20 20.80
CA LEU A 189 9.68 -7.72 19.60
C LEU A 189 8.41 -6.92 19.27
N ASN A 190 8.22 -6.64 17.99
CA ASN A 190 7.00 -6.00 17.52
C ASN A 190 5.83 -7.01 17.51
N ALA A 191 4.92 -6.88 18.48
CA ALA A 191 3.78 -7.79 18.62
C ALA A 191 2.87 -7.83 17.39
N ASP A 192 2.62 -6.68 16.76
CA ASP A 192 1.73 -6.58 15.60
C ASP A 192 2.36 -7.20 14.34
N GLY A 193 3.67 -7.02 14.16
CA GLY A 193 4.45 -7.61 13.08
C GLY A 193 4.54 -9.13 13.18
N ILE A 194 4.74 -9.66 14.38
CA ILE A 194 4.73 -11.13 14.61
C ILE A 194 3.33 -11.69 14.41
N ALA A 195 2.29 -11.00 14.88
CA ALA A 195 0.91 -11.40 14.65
C ALA A 195 0.59 -11.47 13.15
N LEU A 196 1.02 -10.48 12.37
CA LEU A 196 0.89 -10.48 10.92
C LEU A 196 1.63 -11.67 10.29
N PHE A 197 2.89 -11.91 10.68
CA PHE A 197 3.66 -13.03 10.17
C PHE A 197 2.98 -14.37 10.46
N ALA A 198 2.51 -14.58 11.69
CA ALA A 198 1.77 -15.79 12.08
C ALA A 198 0.50 -15.96 11.24
N GLY A 199 -0.26 -14.88 11.01
CA GLY A 199 -1.43 -14.91 10.13
C GLY A 199 -1.09 -15.36 8.70
N ILE A 200 0.00 -14.84 8.14
CA ILE A 200 0.47 -15.22 6.79
C ILE A 200 0.88 -16.69 6.74
N VAL A 201 1.62 -17.18 7.76
CA VAL A 201 2.01 -18.59 7.85
C VAL A 201 0.78 -19.50 7.91
N ILE A 202 -0.21 -19.17 8.75
CA ILE A 202 -1.46 -19.94 8.84
C ILE A 202 -2.20 -19.95 7.51
N MET A 203 -2.31 -18.80 6.86
CA MET A 203 -2.92 -18.67 5.52
C MET A 203 -2.22 -19.58 4.51
N LEU A 204 -0.88 -19.57 4.47
CA LEU A 204 -0.10 -20.41 3.56
C LEU A 204 -0.23 -21.91 3.88
N ILE A 205 -0.30 -22.29 5.17
CA ILE A 205 -0.53 -23.69 5.57
C ILE A 205 -1.88 -24.18 5.01
N PHE A 206 -2.96 -23.42 5.24
CA PHE A 206 -4.27 -23.78 4.68
C PHE A 206 -4.24 -23.83 3.14
N ALA A 207 -3.53 -22.89 2.51
CA ALA A 207 -3.41 -22.81 1.07
C ALA A 207 -2.65 -23.98 0.43
N VAL A 208 -1.59 -24.45 1.09
CA VAL A 208 -0.78 -25.60 0.64
C VAL A 208 -1.50 -26.92 0.93
N MET A 209 -2.28 -26.99 2.01
CA MET A 209 -3.07 -28.19 2.36
C MET A 209 -4.33 -28.36 1.51
N ASP A 210 -4.72 -27.34 0.74
CA ASP A 210 -5.87 -27.40 -0.17
C ASP A 210 -5.56 -28.29 -1.37
N LYS A 211 -6.17 -29.48 -1.37
CA LYS A 211 -6.01 -30.51 -2.41
C LYS A 211 -7.05 -30.40 -3.53
N THR A 212 -7.61 -29.22 -3.77
CA THR A 212 -8.48 -28.98 -4.93
C THR A 212 -7.84 -29.60 -6.18
N GLU A 213 -8.57 -30.47 -6.87
CA GLU A 213 -8.01 -31.25 -7.97
C GLU A 213 -7.37 -30.33 -9.00
N VAL A 214 -6.12 -30.64 -9.38
CA VAL A 214 -5.45 -30.01 -10.50
C VAL A 214 -6.25 -30.37 -11.73
N THR A 215 -7.22 -29.51 -12.09
CA THR A 215 -7.90 -29.65 -13.36
C THR A 215 -6.80 -29.43 -14.38
N ASN A 216 -6.42 -30.49 -15.12
CA ASN A 216 -5.48 -30.46 -16.22
C ASN A 216 -6.07 -29.64 -17.38
N SER A 217 -6.33 -28.37 -17.15
CA SER A 217 -6.84 -27.45 -18.15
C SER A 217 -5.66 -26.91 -18.95
N ASN A 218 -5.31 -27.72 -19.94
CA ASN A 218 -4.87 -27.39 -21.30
C ASN A 218 -3.58 -26.58 -21.50
N GLU A 219 -2.72 -27.15 -22.36
CA GLU A 219 -1.54 -26.52 -22.99
C GLU A 219 -1.81 -25.09 -23.53
N GLN A 220 -3.07 -24.76 -23.86
CA GLN A 220 -3.50 -23.40 -24.24
C GLN A 220 -3.33 -22.35 -23.12
N LEU A 221 -3.61 -22.70 -21.85
CA LEU A 221 -3.40 -21.79 -20.71
C LEU A 221 -1.91 -21.55 -20.46
N ILE A 222 -1.07 -22.58 -20.66
CA ILE A 222 0.39 -22.49 -20.57
C ILE A 222 0.96 -21.58 -21.67
N GLY A 223 0.43 -21.67 -22.90
CA GLY A 223 0.80 -20.80 -24.01
C GLY A 223 0.52 -19.32 -23.74
N ILE A 224 -0.68 -19.01 -23.22
CA ILE A 224 -1.08 -17.63 -22.87
C ILE A 224 -0.19 -17.08 -21.74
N PHE A 225 0.07 -17.86 -20.69
CA PHE A 225 0.95 -17.42 -19.60
C PHE A 225 2.40 -17.20 -20.04
N SER A 226 2.91 -18.05 -20.94
CA SER A 226 4.25 -17.89 -21.50
C SER A 226 4.40 -16.55 -22.24
N GLU A 227 3.41 -16.16 -23.05
CA GLU A 227 3.45 -14.89 -23.78
C GLU A 227 3.39 -13.67 -22.83
N ARG A 228 2.53 -13.74 -21.80
CA ARG A 228 2.44 -12.70 -20.76
C ARG A 228 3.73 -12.55 -19.96
N VAL A 229 4.34 -13.66 -19.57
CA VAL A 229 5.62 -13.65 -18.83
C VAL A 229 6.76 -13.17 -19.73
N ALA A 230 6.80 -13.58 -21.00
CA ALA A 230 7.77 -13.11 -21.99
C ALA A 230 7.70 -11.59 -22.18
N ARG A 231 6.49 -11.02 -22.18
CA ARG A 231 6.29 -9.56 -22.20
C ARG A 231 6.91 -8.86 -20.99
N VAL A 232 6.75 -9.41 -19.78
CA VAL A 232 7.38 -8.86 -18.57
C VAL A 232 8.91 -8.97 -18.67
N LYS A 233 9.42 -10.14 -19.07
CA LYS A 233 10.87 -10.38 -19.26
C LYS A 233 11.51 -9.45 -20.30
N LYS A 234 10.80 -9.13 -21.39
CA LYS A 234 11.28 -8.17 -22.40
C LYS A 234 11.59 -6.79 -21.82
N ASN A 235 10.89 -6.41 -20.75
CA ASN A 235 11.06 -5.12 -20.07
C ASN A 235 11.87 -5.24 -18.76
N ILE A 236 12.62 -6.32 -18.57
CA ILE A 236 13.38 -6.57 -17.33
C ILE A 236 14.29 -5.39 -16.98
N LEU A 237 15.00 -4.81 -17.94
CA LEU A 237 15.95 -3.72 -17.66
C LEU A 237 15.28 -2.49 -17.05
N ILE A 238 14.18 -2.03 -17.67
CA ILE A 238 13.47 -0.83 -17.19
C ILE A 238 12.74 -1.09 -15.87
N LEU A 239 12.22 -2.31 -15.67
CA LEU A 239 11.62 -2.74 -14.42
C LEU A 239 12.66 -2.85 -13.29
N SER A 240 13.85 -3.37 -13.57
CA SER A 240 14.95 -3.43 -12.60
C SER A 240 15.42 -2.05 -12.18
N ILE A 241 15.52 -1.09 -13.10
CA ILE A 241 15.83 0.31 -12.75
C ILE A 241 14.75 0.86 -11.79
N MET A 242 13.48 0.57 -12.04
CA MET A 242 12.40 0.97 -11.14
C MET A 242 12.56 0.35 -9.74
N GLY A 243 12.87 -0.94 -9.65
CA GLY A 243 13.15 -1.62 -8.38
C GLY A 243 14.31 -1.01 -7.62
N GLY A 244 15.38 -0.63 -8.33
CA GLY A 244 16.50 0.11 -7.77
C GLY A 244 16.10 1.47 -7.24
N LEU A 245 15.30 2.24 -7.99
CA LEU A 245 14.81 3.56 -7.53
C LEU A 245 13.94 3.44 -6.28
N VAL A 246 13.06 2.43 -6.20
CA VAL A 246 12.24 2.16 -5.01
C VAL A 246 13.14 1.84 -3.82
N ALA A 247 14.08 0.91 -3.96
CA ALA A 247 15.00 0.55 -2.89
C ALA A 247 15.87 1.73 -2.42
N ALA A 248 16.35 2.56 -3.35
CA ALA A 248 17.12 3.76 -3.04
C ALA A 248 16.29 4.79 -2.26
N ALA A 249 15.03 5.02 -2.65
CA ALA A 249 14.14 5.94 -1.97
C ALA A 249 13.78 5.47 -0.55
N VAL A 250 13.59 4.17 -0.36
CA VAL A 250 13.35 3.55 0.95
C VAL A 250 14.61 3.67 1.84
N SER A 251 15.79 3.42 1.28
CA SER A 251 17.09 3.60 1.95
C SER A 251 17.34 5.02 2.44
N LEU A 252 16.82 6.01 1.71
CA LEU A 252 16.83 7.42 2.10
C LEU A 252 15.76 7.79 3.16
N ASN A 253 15.02 6.81 3.68
CA ASN A 253 13.86 6.98 4.56
C ASN A 253 12.79 7.93 3.96
N MET A 254 12.59 7.86 2.64
CA MET A 254 11.59 8.68 1.96
C MET A 254 10.30 7.93 1.67
N LEU A 255 10.39 6.61 1.53
CA LEU A 255 9.29 5.76 1.10
C LEU A 255 9.13 4.57 2.02
N ALA A 256 7.87 4.18 2.23
CA ALA A 256 7.50 2.92 2.86
C ALA A 256 6.40 2.21 2.06
N GLY A 257 6.43 0.88 2.08
CA GLY A 257 5.50 0.05 1.34
C GLY A 257 4.10 -0.02 1.95
N ASP A 258 3.97 0.04 3.28
CA ASP A 258 2.72 -0.08 4.04
C ASP A 258 2.73 0.82 5.28
N PRO A 259 1.55 1.06 5.89
CA PRO A 259 1.43 1.82 7.12
C PRO A 259 2.23 1.28 8.30
N ILE A 260 2.42 -0.04 8.46
CA ILE A 260 3.13 -0.58 9.63
C ILE A 260 4.62 -0.25 9.52
N SER A 261 5.26 -0.66 8.41
CA SER A 261 6.67 -0.35 8.17
C SER A 261 6.90 1.17 8.15
N LEU A 262 5.95 1.96 7.62
CA LEU A 262 6.02 3.42 7.64
C LEU A 262 6.09 4.00 9.06
N ASN A 263 5.22 3.54 9.97
CA ASN A 263 5.24 3.99 11.37
C ASN A 263 6.51 3.53 12.09
N LEU A 264 6.93 2.28 11.88
CA LEU A 264 8.15 1.76 12.48
C LEU A 264 9.42 2.47 12.00
N MET A 265 9.49 2.82 10.71
CA MET A 265 10.58 3.63 10.16
C MET A 265 10.61 5.03 10.77
N GLN A 266 9.44 5.62 11.07
CA GLN A 266 9.35 6.93 11.74
C GLN A 266 9.79 6.88 13.19
N GLU A 267 9.49 5.79 13.89
CA GLU A 267 9.96 5.54 15.26
C GLU A 267 11.45 5.13 15.31
N GLY A 268 12.12 4.99 14.16
CA GLY A 268 13.52 4.55 14.07
C GLY A 268 13.72 3.04 14.25
N LYS A 269 12.64 2.25 14.36
CA LYS A 269 12.65 0.79 14.54
C LYS A 269 12.79 0.07 13.19
N LEU A 270 13.91 0.29 12.52
CA LEU A 270 14.15 -0.20 11.16
C LEU A 270 14.19 -1.74 11.07
N SER A 271 14.73 -2.42 12.07
CA SER A 271 14.77 -3.90 12.09
C SER A 271 13.36 -4.49 12.09
N ASP A 272 12.48 -3.96 12.94
CA ASP A 272 11.07 -4.38 12.98
C ASP A 272 10.36 -4.04 11.67
N ALA A 273 10.59 -2.84 11.14
CA ALA A 273 10.02 -2.41 9.86
C ALA A 273 10.41 -3.36 8.72
N GLY A 274 11.65 -3.84 8.70
CA GLY A 274 12.17 -4.77 7.70
C GLY A 274 11.60 -6.17 7.85
N ILE A 275 11.45 -6.67 9.07
CA ILE A 275 10.80 -7.97 9.35
C ILE A 275 9.33 -7.93 8.93
N VAL A 276 8.61 -6.85 9.25
CA VAL A 276 7.23 -6.64 8.83
C VAL A 276 7.13 -6.59 7.30
N ALA A 277 8.00 -5.83 6.65
CA ALA A 277 8.04 -5.74 5.19
C ALA A 277 8.32 -7.10 4.55
N LEU A 278 9.18 -7.93 5.14
CA LEU A 278 9.48 -9.28 4.67
C LEU A 278 8.29 -10.23 4.85
N ALA A 279 7.67 -10.23 6.04
CA ALA A 279 6.47 -11.01 6.31
C ALA A 279 5.38 -10.70 5.28
N ARG A 280 5.14 -9.40 5.08
CA ARG A 280 4.22 -8.89 4.07
C ARG A 280 4.60 -9.39 2.68
N THR A 281 5.85 -9.20 2.26
CA THR A 281 6.35 -9.62 0.95
C THR A 281 5.97 -11.08 0.66
N ILE A 282 6.23 -11.98 1.60
CA ILE A 282 5.88 -13.42 1.48
C ILE A 282 4.38 -13.62 1.30
N GLY A 283 3.55 -12.93 2.08
CA GLY A 283 2.09 -13.03 1.99
C GLY A 283 1.51 -12.50 0.68
N PHE A 284 2.16 -11.54 0.04
CA PHE A 284 1.69 -10.93 -1.22
C PHE A 284 2.20 -11.64 -2.49
N ILE A 285 3.14 -12.61 -2.37
CA ILE A 285 3.65 -13.37 -3.52
C ILE A 285 2.51 -13.94 -4.38
N PRO A 286 1.49 -14.63 -3.83
CA PRO A 286 0.45 -15.22 -4.65
C PRO A 286 -0.30 -14.16 -5.46
N LEU A 287 -0.76 -13.08 -4.82
CA LEU A 287 -1.50 -11.99 -5.50
C LEU A 287 -0.68 -11.35 -6.63
N VAL A 288 0.57 -10.96 -6.34
CA VAL A 288 1.38 -10.22 -7.30
C VAL A 288 1.82 -11.12 -8.46
N ALA A 289 2.22 -12.35 -8.16
CA ALA A 289 2.65 -13.30 -9.18
C ALA A 289 1.50 -13.73 -10.09
N THR A 290 0.35 -14.13 -9.54
CA THR A 290 -0.81 -14.55 -10.36
C THR A 290 -1.27 -13.42 -11.26
N THR A 291 -1.32 -12.19 -10.75
CA THR A 291 -1.70 -11.02 -11.55
C THR A 291 -0.67 -10.77 -12.65
N ALA A 292 0.62 -10.86 -12.37
CA ALA A 292 1.68 -10.67 -13.36
C ALA A 292 1.62 -11.71 -14.49
N ILE A 293 1.43 -12.98 -14.12
CA ILE A 293 1.39 -14.11 -15.05
C ILE A 293 0.13 -14.05 -15.93
N THR A 294 -1.01 -13.67 -15.36
CA THR A 294 -2.28 -13.62 -16.10
C THR A 294 -2.39 -12.38 -17.00
N THR A 295 -1.84 -11.24 -16.58
CA THR A 295 -2.01 -9.96 -17.30
C THR A 295 -0.81 -9.59 -18.18
N GLY A 296 0.38 -10.09 -17.87
CA GLY A 296 1.64 -9.65 -18.48
C GLY A 296 2.04 -8.24 -18.07
N VAL A 297 1.48 -7.74 -16.97
CA VAL A 297 1.72 -6.40 -16.41
C VAL A 297 2.22 -6.55 -14.98
N TYR A 298 3.41 -6.02 -14.72
CA TYR A 298 4.06 -6.18 -13.43
C TYR A 298 3.75 -5.04 -12.46
N GLY A 299 4.10 -5.22 -11.18
CA GLY A 299 4.08 -4.12 -10.21
C GLY A 299 5.38 -3.31 -10.33
N PRO A 300 5.36 -1.97 -10.23
CA PRO A 300 6.58 -1.16 -10.25
C PRO A 300 7.56 -1.50 -9.11
N ALA A 301 7.07 -2.06 -8.01
CA ALA A 301 7.87 -2.55 -6.88
C ALA A 301 8.03 -4.09 -6.87
N GLY A 302 7.66 -4.78 -7.96
CA GLY A 302 7.73 -6.24 -8.08
C GLY A 302 6.97 -6.99 -6.98
N LEU A 303 7.56 -8.08 -6.50
CA LEU A 303 7.05 -8.86 -5.35
C LEU A 303 7.21 -8.13 -4.02
N THR A 304 7.72 -6.89 -4.00
CA THR A 304 7.91 -6.02 -2.82
C THR A 304 9.19 -6.28 -2.00
N PHE A 305 10.07 -7.21 -2.40
CA PHE A 305 11.38 -7.39 -1.74
C PHE A 305 12.28 -6.15 -1.83
N VAL A 306 12.08 -5.29 -2.84
CA VAL A 306 12.79 -4.01 -2.97
C VAL A 306 12.62 -3.11 -1.73
N PHE A 307 11.48 -3.18 -1.02
CA PHE A 307 11.30 -2.45 0.24
C PHE A 307 12.15 -3.05 1.37
N VAL A 308 12.23 -4.38 1.43
CA VAL A 308 13.07 -5.09 2.42
C VAL A 308 14.53 -4.70 2.26
N ILE A 309 15.04 -4.74 1.02
CA ILE A 309 16.40 -4.30 0.69
C ILE A 309 16.60 -2.83 1.08
N GLY A 310 15.67 -1.95 0.69
CA GLY A 310 15.77 -0.53 1.02
C GLY A 310 15.78 -0.24 2.51
N ILE A 311 15.05 -1.01 3.33
CA ILE A 311 15.02 -0.82 4.80
C ILE A 311 16.33 -1.28 5.44
N PHE A 312 16.87 -2.43 5.02
CA PHE A 312 18.10 -2.98 5.62
C PHE A 312 19.39 -2.35 5.08
N VAL A 313 19.41 -1.89 3.83
CA VAL A 313 20.59 -1.32 3.18
C VAL A 313 20.52 0.20 3.23
N ARG A 314 21.34 0.82 4.09
CA ARG A 314 21.33 2.28 4.33
C ARG A 314 22.09 3.13 3.32
N ASN A 315 22.88 2.50 2.43
CA ASN A 315 23.56 3.21 1.36
C ASN A 315 22.65 3.22 0.12
N PRO A 316 22.18 4.39 -0.35
CA PRO A 316 21.20 4.48 -1.44
C PRO A 316 21.72 3.93 -2.77
N ILE A 317 23.02 4.01 -3.02
CA ILE A 317 23.64 3.50 -4.26
C ILE A 317 23.67 1.97 -4.21
N ILE A 318 24.06 1.40 -3.07
CA ILE A 318 24.07 -0.06 -2.89
C ILE A 318 22.63 -0.59 -2.89
N ALA A 319 21.71 0.11 -2.23
CA ALA A 319 20.28 -0.22 -2.24
C ALA A 319 19.70 -0.18 -3.66
N PHE A 320 20.11 0.80 -4.49
CA PHE A 320 19.73 0.86 -5.89
C PHE A 320 20.17 -0.39 -6.66
N VAL A 321 21.46 -0.74 -6.56
CA VAL A 321 22.02 -1.89 -7.28
C VAL A 321 21.36 -3.19 -6.81
N LEU A 322 21.26 -3.40 -5.49
CA LEU A 322 20.63 -4.60 -4.93
C LEU A 322 19.13 -4.67 -5.25
N GLY A 323 18.42 -3.54 -5.18
CA GLY A 323 17.00 -3.47 -5.56
C GLY A 323 16.77 -3.81 -7.03
N ALA A 324 17.66 -3.33 -7.92
CA ALA A 324 17.59 -3.66 -9.34
C ALA A 324 17.88 -5.13 -9.62
N ILE A 325 18.88 -5.70 -8.94
CA ILE A 325 19.22 -7.14 -9.03
C ILE A 325 18.05 -7.98 -8.51
N VAL A 326 17.49 -7.65 -7.35
CA VAL A 326 16.38 -8.40 -6.75
C VAL A 326 15.17 -8.40 -7.69
N LEU A 327 14.77 -7.25 -8.23
CA LEU A 327 13.65 -7.20 -9.16
C LEU A 327 13.96 -7.95 -10.47
N ALA A 328 15.19 -7.91 -10.97
CA ALA A 328 15.60 -8.74 -12.11
C ALA A 328 15.42 -10.23 -11.81
N ILE A 329 15.89 -10.68 -10.65
CA ILE A 329 15.76 -12.08 -10.19
C ILE A 329 14.28 -12.45 -10.04
N GLU A 330 13.45 -11.60 -9.44
CA GLU A 330 12.01 -11.82 -9.32
C GLU A 330 11.37 -12.09 -10.70
N ILE A 331 11.69 -11.27 -11.71
CA ILE A 331 11.18 -11.41 -13.07
C ILE A 331 11.64 -12.73 -13.71
N LEU A 332 12.91 -13.11 -13.52
CA LEU A 332 13.44 -14.37 -14.04
C LEU A 332 12.78 -15.58 -13.38
N LEU A 333 12.42 -15.47 -12.10
CA LEU A 333 11.75 -16.52 -11.34
C LEU A 333 10.24 -16.60 -11.59
N LEU A 334 9.61 -15.64 -12.30
CA LEU A 334 8.16 -15.64 -12.54
C LEU A 334 7.65 -16.93 -13.18
N GLU A 335 8.39 -17.53 -14.12
CA GLU A 335 8.00 -18.82 -14.73
C GLU A 335 8.05 -19.97 -13.72
N GLN A 336 9.02 -19.96 -12.81
CA GLN A 336 9.12 -20.98 -11.77
C GLN A 336 8.01 -20.80 -10.74
N ILE A 337 7.70 -19.56 -10.37
CA ILE A 337 6.58 -19.23 -9.49
C ILE A 337 5.25 -19.64 -10.14
N ALA A 338 5.08 -19.43 -11.45
CA ALA A 338 3.90 -19.90 -12.18
C ALA A 338 3.72 -21.43 -12.05
N LYS A 339 4.78 -22.20 -12.36
CA LYS A 339 4.78 -23.66 -12.22
C LYS A 339 4.51 -24.12 -10.79
N LEU A 340 4.98 -23.37 -9.80
CA LEU A 340 4.72 -23.66 -8.39
C LEU A 340 3.25 -23.41 -8.04
N LEU A 341 2.69 -22.27 -8.47
CA LEU A 341 1.29 -21.91 -8.22
C LEU A 341 0.32 -22.87 -8.91
N ASP A 342 0.67 -23.42 -10.07
CA ASP A 342 -0.14 -24.44 -10.74
C ASP A 342 -0.16 -25.77 -9.96
N LYS A 343 0.89 -26.09 -9.20
CA LYS A 343 0.92 -27.26 -8.30
C LYS A 343 0.16 -27.03 -6.99
N PHE A 344 -0.09 -25.77 -6.62
CA PHE A 344 -0.76 -25.39 -5.37
C PHE A 344 -1.96 -24.45 -5.65
N PRO A 345 -3.08 -24.99 -6.18
CA PRO A 345 -4.25 -24.19 -6.56
C PRO A 345 -4.83 -23.37 -5.39
N GLY A 346 -4.76 -23.88 -4.15
CA GLY A 346 -5.19 -23.12 -2.96
C GLY A 346 -4.38 -21.84 -2.72
N VAL A 347 -3.08 -21.83 -3.05
CA VAL A 347 -2.22 -20.64 -2.95
C VAL A 347 -2.65 -19.59 -3.98
N LYS A 348 -2.96 -20.01 -5.21
CA LYS A 348 -3.50 -19.15 -6.25
C LYS A 348 -4.84 -18.54 -5.84
N ALA A 349 -5.76 -19.34 -5.32
CA ALA A 349 -7.09 -18.87 -4.90
C ALA A 349 -7.03 -17.90 -3.71
N CYS A 350 -6.14 -18.14 -2.73
CA CYS A 350 -5.88 -17.17 -1.66
C CYS A 350 -5.42 -15.82 -2.23
N GLY A 351 -4.62 -15.83 -3.30
CA GLY A 351 -4.18 -14.64 -4.03
C GLY A 351 -5.33 -13.69 -4.38
N ASP A 352 -6.43 -14.23 -4.90
CA ASP A 352 -7.61 -13.43 -5.30
C ASP A 352 -8.32 -12.81 -4.09
N GLN A 353 -8.36 -13.52 -2.96
CA GLN A 353 -9.00 -13.04 -1.74
C GLN A 353 -8.14 -12.01 -0.97
N ILE A 354 -6.82 -11.97 -1.15
CA ILE A 354 -5.94 -11.00 -0.47
C ILE A 354 -6.40 -9.56 -0.75
N ARG A 355 -6.77 -9.23 -2.00
CA ARG A 355 -7.20 -7.87 -2.37
C ARG A 355 -8.46 -7.44 -1.62
N THR A 356 -9.46 -8.32 -1.58
CA THR A 356 -10.73 -8.09 -0.88
C THR A 356 -10.52 -7.94 0.62
N SER A 357 -9.80 -8.89 1.23
CA SER A 357 -9.49 -8.89 2.67
C SER A 357 -8.74 -7.63 3.08
N MET A 358 -7.70 -7.23 2.33
CA MET A 358 -6.92 -6.02 2.63
C MET A 358 -7.79 -4.76 2.59
N THR A 359 -8.61 -4.62 1.53
CA THR A 359 -9.50 -3.46 1.37
C THR A 359 -10.48 -3.37 2.54
N LYS A 360 -11.10 -4.49 2.95
CA LYS A 360 -12.08 -4.52 4.04
C LYS A 360 -11.46 -4.19 5.40
N VAL A 361 -10.27 -4.74 5.70
CA VAL A 361 -9.56 -4.41 6.94
C VAL A 361 -9.24 -2.92 7.00
N LEU A 362 -8.70 -2.37 5.92
CA LEU A 362 -8.33 -0.96 5.88
C LEU A 362 -9.56 -0.03 5.93
N GLU A 363 -10.66 -0.37 5.26
CA GLU A 363 -11.94 0.38 5.32
C GLU A 363 -12.40 0.57 6.78
N VAL A 364 -12.47 -0.53 7.53
CA VAL A 364 -12.92 -0.50 8.94
C VAL A 364 -11.89 0.21 9.82
N ALA A 365 -10.61 -0.13 9.69
CA ALA A 365 -9.56 0.41 10.55
C ALA A 365 -9.36 1.92 10.35
N ILE A 366 -9.42 2.42 9.11
CA ILE A 366 -9.33 3.85 8.79
C ILE A 366 -10.53 4.60 9.35
N LEU A 367 -11.75 4.05 9.19
CA LEU A 367 -12.97 4.69 9.69
C LEU A 367 -12.94 4.82 11.23
N VAL A 368 -12.56 3.75 11.93
CA VAL A 368 -12.40 3.76 13.39
C VAL A 368 -11.27 4.71 13.81
N GLY A 369 -10.15 4.73 13.08
CA GLY A 369 -9.05 5.66 13.35
C GLY A 369 -9.46 7.12 13.19
N ALA A 370 -10.24 7.44 12.15
CA ALA A 370 -10.78 8.78 11.93
C ALA A 370 -11.75 9.19 13.04
N MET A 371 -12.60 8.28 13.50
CA MET A 371 -13.50 8.49 14.64
C MET A 371 -12.73 8.86 15.92
N ILE A 372 -11.68 8.09 16.25
CA ILE A 372 -10.83 8.35 17.42
C ILE A 372 -10.12 9.70 17.26
N ALA A 373 -9.46 9.92 16.12
CA ALA A 373 -8.72 11.16 15.84
C ALA A 373 -9.61 12.40 15.96
N CYS A 374 -10.79 12.41 15.33
CA CYS A 374 -11.71 13.54 15.41
C CYS A 374 -12.24 13.75 16.84
N ASN A 375 -12.53 12.67 17.57
CA ASN A 375 -13.02 12.79 18.94
C ASN A 375 -11.94 13.38 19.86
N ASP A 376 -10.68 12.98 19.69
CA ASP A 376 -9.55 13.54 20.42
C ASP A 376 -9.33 15.02 20.07
N MET A 377 -9.46 15.41 18.79
CA MET A 377 -9.41 16.81 18.37
C MET A 377 -10.49 17.68 19.05
N ALA A 378 -11.67 17.12 19.29
CA ALA A 378 -12.79 17.82 19.92
C ALA A 378 -12.80 17.75 21.45
N GLY A 379 -11.74 17.26 22.09
CA GLY A 379 -11.71 17.16 23.55
C GLY A 379 -12.56 16.03 24.14
N LYS A 380 -12.82 14.99 23.35
CA LYS A 380 -13.59 13.79 23.72
C LYS A 380 -15.06 14.05 24.11
N ASN A 381 -15.64 15.14 23.63
CA ASN A 381 -17.04 15.50 23.86
C ASN A 381 -18.04 14.79 22.93
N GLY A 382 -17.59 13.85 22.10
CA GLY A 382 -18.43 13.08 21.18
C GLY A 382 -18.72 13.75 19.83
N LEU A 383 -18.38 15.04 19.64
CA LEU A 383 -18.61 15.74 18.36
C LEU A 383 -17.86 15.09 17.20
N GLY A 384 -16.65 14.57 17.46
CA GLY A 384 -15.87 13.89 16.44
C GLY A 384 -16.53 12.61 15.92
N PHE A 385 -17.17 11.82 16.80
CA PHE A 385 -17.92 10.64 16.39
C PHE A 385 -19.16 11.00 15.58
N LEU A 386 -19.93 11.98 16.06
CA LEU A 386 -21.12 12.48 15.36
C LEU A 386 -20.77 12.96 13.94
N PHE A 387 -19.67 13.70 13.80
CA PHE A 387 -19.24 14.22 12.50
C PHE A 387 -18.79 13.10 11.55
N VAL A 388 -17.89 12.21 11.98
CA VAL A 388 -17.35 11.17 11.10
C VAL A 388 -18.43 10.16 10.69
N ILE A 389 -19.29 9.75 11.61
CA ILE A 389 -20.41 8.84 11.29
C ILE A 389 -21.40 9.54 10.34
N GLY A 390 -21.73 10.80 10.59
CA GLY A 390 -22.60 11.59 9.73
C GLY A 390 -22.06 11.69 8.29
N VAL A 391 -20.78 12.08 8.14
CA VAL A 391 -20.13 12.16 6.82
C VAL A 391 -20.09 10.79 6.14
N TYR A 392 -19.82 9.71 6.88
CA TYR A 392 -19.79 8.36 6.32
C TYR A 392 -21.15 7.88 5.82
N LEU A 393 -22.21 8.07 6.60
CA LEU A 393 -23.57 7.68 6.19
C LEU A 393 -24.08 8.55 5.03
N LEU A 394 -23.79 9.86 5.05
CA LEU A 394 -24.12 10.75 3.94
C LEU A 394 -23.36 10.38 2.66
N ASN A 395 -22.10 9.96 2.77
CA ASN A 395 -21.34 9.46 1.61
C ASN A 395 -22.02 8.25 0.97
N ARG A 396 -22.51 7.30 1.78
CA ARG A 396 -23.25 6.13 1.28
C ARG A 396 -24.62 6.48 0.67
N ALA A 397 -25.24 7.56 1.12
CA ALA A 397 -26.47 8.08 0.54
C ALA A 397 -26.25 8.95 -0.72
N ALA A 398 -25.00 9.32 -1.02
CA ALA A 398 -24.69 10.22 -2.12
C ALA A 398 -24.79 9.52 -3.50
N LYS A 399 -25.23 10.26 -4.52
CA LYS A 399 -25.28 9.77 -5.91
C LYS A 399 -23.91 9.44 -6.51
N LYS A 400 -22.85 10.05 -5.96
CA LYS A 400 -21.44 9.84 -6.34
C LYS A 400 -20.62 9.66 -5.06
N PRO A 401 -20.63 8.46 -4.47
CA PRO A 401 -19.92 8.21 -3.23
C PRO A 401 -18.41 8.32 -3.44
N LEU A 402 -17.72 8.88 -2.45
CA LEU A 402 -16.28 8.73 -2.31
C LEU A 402 -15.96 7.27 -1.99
N VAL A 403 -14.75 6.83 -2.35
CA VAL A 403 -14.24 5.52 -1.95
C VAL A 403 -14.26 5.41 -0.42
N ASP A 404 -14.84 4.34 0.13
CA ASP A 404 -15.09 4.20 1.57
C ASP A 404 -13.82 4.40 2.43
N MET A 405 -12.68 3.90 1.95
CA MET A 405 -11.38 4.07 2.61
C MET A 405 -10.90 5.53 2.67
N ALA A 406 -11.41 6.41 1.80
CA ALA A 406 -11.05 7.82 1.76
C ALA A 406 -11.89 8.68 2.69
N VAL A 407 -13.06 8.20 3.07
CA VAL A 407 -14.02 8.98 3.85
C VAL A 407 -13.45 9.37 5.21
N GLY A 408 -12.81 8.42 5.91
CA GLY A 408 -12.23 8.68 7.23
C GLY A 408 -11.24 9.86 7.20
N PRO A 409 -10.17 9.82 6.38
CA PRO A 409 -9.15 10.86 6.45
C PRO A 409 -9.58 12.19 5.86
N ILE A 410 -10.45 12.18 4.85
CA ILE A 410 -11.10 13.39 4.33
C ILE A 410 -11.97 14.03 5.43
N ALA A 411 -12.77 13.23 6.13
CA ALA A 411 -13.57 13.71 7.26
C ALA A 411 -12.67 14.27 8.36
N THR A 412 -11.55 13.62 8.69
CA THR A 412 -10.65 14.12 9.74
C THR A 412 -9.99 15.46 9.38
N ILE A 413 -9.51 15.62 8.14
CA ILE A 413 -8.96 16.90 7.67
C ILE A 413 -10.06 17.98 7.66
N GLY A 414 -11.24 17.66 7.12
CA GLY A 414 -12.38 18.57 7.11
C GLY A 414 -12.81 19.00 8.50
N PHE A 415 -12.84 18.06 9.46
CA PHE A 415 -13.15 18.34 10.85
C PHE A 415 -12.12 19.26 11.50
N GLY A 416 -10.82 19.03 11.26
CA GLY A 416 -9.76 19.92 11.73
C GLY A 416 -9.91 21.36 11.22
N ILE A 417 -10.33 21.55 9.96
CA ILE A 417 -10.63 22.87 9.38
C ILE A 417 -11.87 23.48 10.07
N ILE A 418 -12.94 22.70 10.27
CA ILE A 418 -14.17 23.17 10.94
C ILE A 418 -13.88 23.61 12.38
N LEU A 419 -13.06 22.86 13.13
CA LEU A 419 -12.68 23.24 14.50
C LEU A 419 -11.93 24.58 14.53
N ASN A 420 -11.09 24.85 13.53
CA ASN A 420 -10.43 26.15 13.39
C ASN A 420 -11.44 27.28 13.12
N ILE A 421 -12.46 27.03 12.31
CA ILE A 421 -13.55 28.00 12.08
C ILE A 421 -14.35 28.23 13.36
N LEU A 422 -14.73 27.17 14.07
CA LEU A 422 -15.46 27.26 15.34
C LEU A 422 -14.65 28.00 16.42
N PHE A 423 -13.32 27.80 16.43
CA PHE A 423 -12.42 28.55 17.30
C PHE A 423 -12.43 30.05 16.99
N LEU A 424 -12.36 30.42 15.70
CA LEU A 424 -12.45 31.82 15.27
C LEU A 424 -13.79 32.47 15.62
N LEU A 425 -14.88 31.69 15.58
CA LEU A 425 -16.21 32.12 15.99
C LEU A 425 -16.43 32.11 17.52
N LYS A 426 -15.41 31.76 18.32
CA LYS A 426 -15.48 31.56 19.78
C LYS A 426 -16.50 30.51 20.25
N LEU A 427 -16.91 29.61 19.35
CA LEU A 427 -17.84 28.51 19.62
C LEU A 427 -17.12 27.22 20.04
N PHE A 428 -15.79 27.23 20.06
CA PHE A 428 -14.96 26.11 20.48
C PHE A 428 -13.75 26.61 21.27
N VAL A 429 -13.47 25.98 22.41
CA VAL A 429 -12.24 26.19 23.19
C VAL A 429 -11.39 24.92 23.03
N PRO A 430 -10.19 25.00 22.44
CA PRO A 430 -9.37 23.84 22.21
C PRO A 430 -8.83 23.33 23.54
N VAL A 431 -8.88 22.01 23.73
CA VAL A 431 -8.38 21.35 24.95
C VAL A 431 -6.85 21.45 25.06
N VAL A 432 -6.16 21.78 23.96
CA VAL A 432 -4.73 22.10 23.93
C VAL A 432 -4.56 23.42 23.19
N ALA A 433 -4.62 24.53 23.92
CA ALA A 433 -4.21 25.83 23.41
C ALA A 433 -2.69 26.00 23.61
N LYS A 434 -1.98 26.10 22.48
CA LYS A 434 -0.52 26.23 22.28
C LYS A 434 0.32 24.98 22.45
#